data_AF-A0A1J9UR67-F1
#
_entry.id   AF-A0A1J9UR67-F1
#
_cell.length_a   1.000
_cell.length_b   1.000
_cell.length_c   1.000
_cell.angle_alpha   90.00
_cell.angle_beta   90.00
_cell.angle_gamma   90.00
#
_symmetry.space_group_name_H-M   'P 1'
#
loop_
_entity.id
_entity.type
_entity.pdbx_description
1 polymer ?
#
loop_
_entity_poly.entity_id
_entity_poly.type
_entity_poly.pdbx_seq_one_letter_code
_entity_poly.pdbx_strand_id
1 'polypeptide(L)'
;MELTVYHDGQFFVGIIMRQEKGKLYGARYIFGMEPSDEEVLIFVNGPMLAYFQRFARCGVEIKEKQRPKSIKRIIRQAAKELNVKRYTKAQEAISLSYELHKQEKKVQSKEKREAEKQRKRLIKVQKAKQKHRGH
;
A
#
# COMPACT_ATOMS: atom_id res chain seq x y z
N MET A 1 -13.21 8.17 -2.60
CA MET A 1 -12.10 7.30 -3.05
C MET A 1 -12.32 7.06 -4.53
N GLU A 2 -11.28 7.02 -5.34
CA GLU A 2 -11.36 6.84 -6.78
C GLU A 2 -10.59 5.58 -7.17
N LEU A 3 -11.14 4.80 -8.11
CA LEU A 3 -10.48 3.65 -8.72
C LEU A 3 -10.26 3.95 -10.20
N THR A 4 -9.02 3.81 -10.66
CA THR A 4 -8.67 3.89 -12.08
C THR A 4 -8.10 2.54 -12.49
N VAL A 5 -8.78 1.87 -13.42
CA VAL A 5 -8.31 0.60 -14.00
C VAL A 5 -7.66 0.88 -15.35
N TYR A 6 -6.47 0.33 -15.57
CA TYR A 6 -5.76 0.40 -16.84
C TYR A 6 -4.97 -0.88 -17.08
N HIS A 7 -4.65 -1.15 -18.33
CA HIS A 7 -3.80 -2.28 -18.72
C HIS A 7 -2.34 -1.82 -18.76
N ASP A 8 -1.44 -2.50 -18.04
CA ASP A 8 -0.01 -2.15 -17.99
C ASP A 8 0.85 -2.88 -19.04
N GLY A 9 0.22 -3.65 -19.92
CA GLY A 9 0.86 -4.46 -20.96
C GLY A 9 0.93 -5.94 -20.59
N GLN A 10 0.86 -6.28 -19.30
CA GLN A 10 0.84 -7.66 -18.82
C GLN A 10 -0.42 -7.98 -18.03
N PHE A 11 -0.90 -7.04 -17.21
CA PHE A 11 -2.07 -7.22 -16.37
C PHE A 11 -2.97 -5.99 -16.37
N PHE A 12 -4.24 -6.19 -16.02
CA PHE A 12 -5.11 -5.11 -15.59
C PHE A 12 -4.79 -4.70 -14.15
N VAL A 13 -4.56 -3.40 -13.96
CA VAL A 13 -4.12 -2.81 -12.72
C VAL A 13 -5.11 -1.74 -12.29
N GLY A 14 -5.59 -1.84 -11.06
CA GLY A 14 -6.38 -0.81 -10.39
C GLY A 14 -5.50 0.08 -9.53
N ILE A 15 -5.54 1.39 -9.74
CA ILE A 15 -4.99 2.37 -8.83
C ILE A 15 -6.13 2.97 -8.02
N ILE A 16 -6.05 2.79 -6.70
CA ILE A 16 -7.00 3.37 -5.75
C ILE A 16 -6.38 4.63 -5.16
N MET A 17 -7.11 5.74 -5.22
CA MET A 17 -6.70 7.02 -4.68
C MET A 17 -7.68 7.53 -3.62
N ARG A 18 -7.14 8.11 -2.54
CA ARG A 18 -7.92 8.85 -1.54
C ARG A 18 -7.15 10.10 -1.14
N GLN A 19 -7.81 11.25 -1.19
CA GLN A 19 -7.29 12.48 -0.60
C GLN A 19 -7.90 12.65 0.79
N GLU A 20 -7.07 12.90 1.79
CA GLU A 20 -7.49 13.12 3.17
C GLU A 20 -6.57 14.15 3.83
N LYS A 21 -7.16 15.21 4.41
CA LYS A 21 -6.43 16.27 5.15
C LYS A 21 -5.21 16.85 4.40
N GLY A 22 -5.33 17.05 3.08
CA GLY A 22 -4.24 17.60 2.24
C GLY A 22 -3.16 16.58 1.86
N LYS A 23 -3.31 15.30 2.20
CA LYS A 23 -2.44 14.21 1.78
C LYS A 23 -3.14 13.29 0.78
N LEU A 24 -2.41 12.81 -0.21
CA LEU A 24 -2.86 11.82 -1.18
C LEU A 24 -2.30 10.46 -0.81
N TYR A 25 -3.22 9.51 -0.68
CA TYR A 25 -2.92 8.12 -0.42
C TYR A 25 -3.23 7.32 -1.68
N GLY A 26 -2.37 6.35 -1.99
CA GLY A 26 -2.47 5.50 -3.17
C GLY A 26 -2.24 4.03 -2.83
N ALA A 27 -2.99 3.13 -3.45
CA ALA A 27 -2.73 1.69 -3.45
C ALA A 27 -2.83 1.13 -4.87
N ARG A 28 -1.91 0.21 -5.21
CA ARG A 28 -1.96 -0.58 -6.45
C ARG A 28 -2.61 -1.93 -6.16
N TYR A 29 -3.65 -2.26 -6.92
CA TYR A 29 -4.31 -3.56 -6.96
C TYR A 29 -4.09 -4.19 -8.34
N ILE A 30 -3.83 -5.50 -8.39
CA ILE A 30 -3.63 -6.22 -9.65
C ILE A 30 -4.85 -7.14 -9.83
N PHE A 31 -5.62 -6.92 -10.89
CA PHE A 31 -6.74 -7.78 -11.27
C PHE A 31 -6.26 -9.01 -12.04
N GLY A 32 -5.16 -8.90 -12.78
CA GLY A 32 -4.61 -9.98 -13.58
C GLY A 32 -5.11 -9.87 -15.02
N MET A 33 -6.04 -10.73 -15.42
CA MET A 33 -6.71 -10.65 -16.72
C MET A 33 -7.68 -9.45 -16.77
N GLU A 34 -8.32 -9.23 -17.92
CA GLU A 34 -9.38 -8.24 -18.06
C GLU A 34 -10.50 -8.53 -17.03
N PRO A 35 -10.72 -7.64 -16.06
CA PRO A 35 -11.73 -7.87 -15.05
C PRO A 35 -13.11 -7.66 -15.66
N SER A 36 -14.05 -8.54 -15.33
CA SER A 36 -15.45 -8.32 -15.68
C SER A 36 -16.00 -7.13 -14.89
N ASP A 37 -17.01 -6.44 -15.44
CA ASP A 37 -17.69 -5.33 -14.75
C ASP A 37 -18.21 -5.75 -13.37
N GLU A 38 -18.69 -7.00 -13.26
CA GLU A 38 -19.15 -7.58 -12.00
C GLU A 38 -18.00 -7.74 -10.99
N GLU A 39 -16.82 -8.17 -11.43
CA GLU A 39 -15.64 -8.30 -10.57
C GLU A 39 -15.19 -6.93 -10.04
N VAL A 40 -15.22 -5.91 -10.88
CA VAL A 40 -14.90 -4.53 -10.48
C VAL A 40 -15.94 -4.03 -9.46
N LEU A 41 -17.23 -4.28 -9.69
CA LEU A 41 -18.30 -3.90 -8.76
C LEU A 41 -18.18 -4.60 -7.41
N ILE A 42 -17.94 -5.91 -7.41
CA ILE A 42 -17.71 -6.68 -6.18
C ILE A 42 -16.50 -6.12 -5.45
N PHE A 43 -15.41 -5.85 -6.17
CA PHE A 43 -14.20 -5.29 -5.60
C PHE A 43 -14.46 -3.95 -4.91
N VAL A 44 -15.12 -3.01 -5.61
CA VAL A 44 -15.44 -1.67 -5.10
C VAL A 44 -16.33 -1.72 -3.87
N ASN A 45 -17.36 -2.58 -3.88
CA ASN A 45 -18.35 -2.66 -2.80
C ASN A 45 -17.90 -3.48 -1.59
N GLY A 46 -16.87 -4.32 -1.73
CA GLY A 46 -16.37 -5.16 -0.65
C GLY A 46 -14.90 -4.90 -0.29
N PRO A 47 -13.97 -5.65 -0.89
CA PRO A 47 -12.58 -5.70 -0.45
C PRO A 47 -11.79 -4.41 -0.68
N MET A 48 -12.22 -3.49 -1.54
CA MET A 48 -11.48 -2.28 -1.89
C MET A 48 -11.08 -1.46 -0.67
N LEU A 49 -11.99 -1.23 0.28
CA LEU A 49 -11.71 -0.41 1.46
C LEU A 49 -10.68 -1.08 2.37
N ALA A 50 -10.87 -2.37 2.67
CA ALA A 50 -9.97 -3.14 3.52
C ALA A 50 -8.57 -3.28 2.88
N TYR A 51 -8.52 -3.51 1.56
CA TYR A 51 -7.28 -3.54 0.80
C TYR A 51 -6.57 -2.17 0.89
N PHE A 52 -7.29 -1.10 0.62
CA PHE A 52 -6.73 0.25 0.68
C PHE A 52 -6.15 0.57 2.04
N GLN A 53 -6.87 0.31 3.13
CA GLN A 53 -6.39 0.56 4.49
C GLN A 53 -5.12 -0.25 4.84
N ARG A 54 -5.00 -1.46 4.28
CA ARG A 54 -3.82 -2.31 4.50
C ARG A 54 -2.59 -1.78 3.77
N PHE A 55 -2.76 -1.31 2.53
CA PHE A 55 -1.64 -0.99 1.63
C PHE A 55 -1.30 0.51 1.57
N ALA A 56 -2.28 1.41 1.64
CA ALA A 56 -2.08 2.85 1.53
C ALA A 56 -1.72 3.49 2.89
N ARG A 57 -0.51 3.21 3.38
CA ARG A 57 -0.04 3.70 4.69
C ARG A 57 0.59 5.08 4.63
N CYS A 58 1.25 5.39 3.53
CA CYS A 58 1.92 6.67 3.32
C CYS A 58 1.07 7.61 2.49
N GLY A 59 0.91 8.84 2.98
CA GLY A 59 0.26 9.92 2.25
C GLY A 59 1.29 10.96 1.79
N VAL A 60 1.20 11.37 0.53
CA VAL A 60 2.05 12.43 -0.06
C VAL A 60 1.33 13.77 0.02
N GLU A 61 2.02 14.83 0.43
CA GLU A 61 1.41 16.15 0.57
C GLU A 61 1.00 16.76 -0.78
N ILE A 62 -0.25 17.23 -0.85
CA ILE A 62 -0.76 18.05 -1.93
C ILE A 62 -0.87 19.50 -1.44
N LYS A 63 0.02 20.35 -1.95
CA LYS A 63 -0.12 21.80 -1.81
C LYS A 63 -1.18 22.32 -2.81
N GLU A 64 -2.37 22.61 -2.31
CA GLU A 64 -3.37 23.35 -3.08
C GLU A 64 -2.94 24.82 -3.17
N LYS A 65 -2.58 25.28 -4.37
CA LYS A 65 -2.24 26.69 -4.61
C LYS A 65 -3.54 27.50 -4.70
N GLN A 66 -3.98 28.08 -3.59
CA GLN A 66 -5.12 29.01 -3.49
C GLN A 66 -4.81 30.41 -4.05
N ARG A 67 -4.36 30.52 -5.30
CA ARG A 67 -4.30 31.84 -5.97
C ARG A 67 -5.55 32.04 -6.81
N PRO A 68 -6.23 33.20 -6.76
CA PRO A 68 -7.31 33.50 -7.67
C PRO A 68 -6.75 33.50 -9.09
N LYS A 69 -7.21 32.55 -9.90
CA LYS A 69 -6.82 32.39 -11.31
C LYS A 69 -8.03 32.72 -12.16
N SER A 70 -7.82 33.45 -13.26
CA SER A 70 -8.85 33.63 -14.30
C SER A 70 -9.47 32.29 -14.68
N ILE A 71 -10.79 32.25 -14.88
CA ILE A 71 -11.59 31.04 -15.19
C ILE A 71 -10.97 30.23 -16.33
N LYS A 72 -10.48 30.88 -17.41
CA LYS A 72 -9.79 30.21 -18.54
C LYS A 72 -8.48 29.53 -18.14
N ARG A 73 -7.80 30.02 -17.10
CA ARG A 73 -6.57 29.44 -16.56
C ARG A 73 -6.89 28.30 -15.59
N ILE A 74 -8.00 28.39 -14.84
CA ILE A 74 -8.53 27.30 -14.02
C ILE A 74 -8.89 26.10 -14.92
N ILE A 75 -9.66 26.31 -16.00
CA ILE A 75 -10.05 25.22 -16.93
C ILE A 75 -8.81 24.54 -17.56
N ARG A 76 -7.87 25.34 -18.08
CA ARG A 76 -6.63 24.80 -18.68
C ARG A 76 -5.75 24.06 -17.67
N GLN A 77 -5.72 24.51 -16.43
CA GLN A 77 -4.92 23.89 -15.39
C GLN A 77 -5.61 22.66 -14.81
N ALA A 78 -6.93 22.66 -14.64
CA ALA A 78 -7.72 21.49 -14.29
C ALA A 78 -7.48 20.36 -15.31
N ALA A 79 -7.57 20.65 -16.61
CA ALA A 79 -7.28 19.68 -17.68
C ALA A 79 -5.85 19.11 -17.60
N LYS A 80 -4.85 19.92 -17.23
CA LYS A 80 -3.45 19.45 -17.05
C LYS A 80 -3.20 18.73 -15.71
N GLU A 81 -3.89 19.12 -14.65
CA GLU A 81 -3.68 18.59 -13.29
C GLU A 81 -4.46 17.30 -13.04
N LEU A 82 -5.59 17.11 -13.73
CA LEU A 82 -6.44 15.93 -13.60
C LEU A 82 -5.67 14.62 -13.88
N ASN A 83 -4.74 14.63 -14.83
CA ASN A 83 -4.10 13.38 -15.28
C ASN A 83 -2.64 13.21 -14.84
N VAL A 84 -1.77 14.20 -15.06
CA VAL A 84 -0.32 13.93 -14.92
C VAL A 84 0.15 14.05 -13.46
N LYS A 85 -0.12 15.18 -12.80
CA LYS A 85 0.43 15.44 -11.46
C LYS A 85 -0.16 14.57 -10.38
N ARG A 86 -1.47 14.28 -10.46
CA ARG A 86 -2.17 13.47 -9.46
C ARG A 86 -1.69 12.03 -9.51
N TYR A 87 -1.49 11.50 -10.72
CA TYR A 87 -0.95 10.16 -10.94
C TYR A 87 0.49 10.02 -10.45
N THR A 88 1.37 10.99 -10.74
CA THR A 88 2.74 10.98 -10.23
C THR A 88 2.80 10.96 -8.70
N LYS A 89 1.96 11.76 -8.03
CA LYS A 89 1.89 11.76 -6.56
C LYS A 89 1.29 10.48 -5.99
N ALA A 90 0.32 9.88 -6.68
CA ALA A 90 -0.24 8.59 -6.29
C ALA A 90 0.82 7.48 -6.40
N GLN A 91 1.61 7.47 -7.48
CA GLN A 91 2.72 6.55 -7.65
C GLN A 91 3.78 6.73 -6.55
N GLU A 92 4.12 7.98 -6.21
CA GLU A 92 5.02 8.28 -5.10
C GLU A 92 4.48 7.74 -3.77
N ALA A 93 3.19 7.95 -3.47
CA ALA A 93 2.54 7.43 -2.25
C ALA A 93 2.55 5.90 -2.17
N ILE A 94 2.35 5.23 -3.32
CA ILE A 94 2.42 3.78 -3.45
C ILE A 94 3.84 3.29 -3.16
N SER A 95 4.86 3.90 -3.78
CA SER A 95 6.26 3.55 -3.58
C SER A 95 6.69 3.69 -2.12
N LEU A 96 6.33 4.81 -1.47
CA LEU A 96 6.64 5.06 -0.07
C LEU A 96 6.00 4.00 0.85
N SER A 97 4.74 3.66 0.57
CA SER A 97 4.03 2.63 1.34
C SER A 97 4.67 1.26 1.17
N TYR A 98 5.14 0.93 -0.04
CA TYR A 98 5.84 -0.32 -0.32
C TYR A 98 7.17 -0.43 0.42
N GLU A 99 7.94 0.65 0.48
CA GLU A 99 9.20 0.70 1.23
C GLU A 99 9.00 0.48 2.73
N LEU A 100 7.98 1.11 3.33
CA LEU A 100 7.64 0.88 4.73
C LEU A 100 7.30 -0.60 5.00
N HIS A 101 6.42 -1.19 4.18
CA HIS A 101 6.06 -2.61 4.30
C HIS A 101 7.28 -3.53 4.20
N LYS A 102 8.22 -3.23 3.31
CA LYS A 102 9.47 -3.99 3.16
C LYS A 102 10.33 -3.91 4.42
N GLN A 103 10.44 -2.74 5.03
CA GLN A 103 11.18 -2.54 6.27
C GLN A 103 10.53 -3.29 7.44
N GLU A 104 9.22 -3.16 7.62
CA GLU A 104 8.47 -3.86 8.68
C GLU A 104 8.61 -5.38 8.56
N LYS A 105 8.47 -5.92 7.34
CA LYS A 105 8.64 -7.36 7.10
C LYS A 105 10.04 -7.85 7.48
N LYS A 106 11.07 -7.03 7.24
CA LYS A 106 12.45 -7.33 7.63
C LYS A 106 12.61 -7.37 9.15
N VAL A 107 12.00 -6.44 9.88
CA VAL A 107 12.00 -6.41 11.35
C VAL A 107 11.28 -7.66 11.89
N GLN A 108 10.05 -7.91 11.46
CA GLN A 108 9.26 -9.07 11.90
C GLN A 108 9.97 -10.41 11.62
N SER A 109 10.64 -10.53 10.47
CA SER A 109 11.39 -11.74 10.12
C SER A 109 12.60 -11.95 11.05
N LYS A 110 13.30 -10.87 11.44
CA LYS A 110 14.39 -10.95 12.41
C LYS A 110 13.88 -11.38 13.78
N GLU A 111 12.82 -10.75 14.27
CA GLU A 111 12.21 -11.08 15.57
C GLU A 111 11.76 -12.54 15.63
N LYS A 112 11.08 -13.04 14.60
CA LYS A 112 10.69 -14.46 14.52
C LYS A 112 11.90 -15.39 14.57
N ARG A 113 12.97 -15.08 13.84
CA ARG A 113 14.20 -15.87 13.83
C ARG A 113 14.88 -15.88 15.20
N GLU A 114 14.89 -14.76 15.90
CA GLU A 114 15.45 -14.66 17.25
C GLU A 114 14.62 -15.42 18.28
N ALA A 115 13.29 -15.28 18.24
CA ALA A 115 12.36 -16.04 19.08
C ALA A 115 12.53 -17.56 18.89
N GLU A 116 12.66 -18.03 17.64
CA GLU A 116 12.93 -19.43 17.35
C GLU A 116 14.29 -19.91 17.89
N LYS A 117 15.34 -19.10 17.75
CA LYS A 117 16.67 -19.41 18.31
C LYS A 117 16.61 -19.52 19.84
N GLN A 118 15.95 -18.57 20.50
CA GLN A 118 15.76 -18.60 21.96
C GLN A 118 14.98 -19.84 22.39
N ARG A 119 13.86 -20.16 21.70
CA ARG A 119 13.07 -21.38 21.97
C ARG A 119 13.91 -22.64 21.84
N LYS A 120 14.68 -22.79 20.76
CA LYS A 120 15.59 -23.93 20.55
C LYS A 120 16.65 -24.02 21.64
N ARG A 121 17.20 -22.88 22.09
CA ARG A 121 18.19 -22.81 23.19
C ARG A 121 17.57 -23.25 24.51
N LEU A 122 16.37 -22.78 24.86
CA LEU A 122 15.66 -23.17 26.08
C LEU A 122 15.40 -24.67 26.14
N ILE A 123 14.94 -25.27 25.03
CA ILE A 123 14.75 -26.72 24.93
C ILE A 123 16.06 -27.47 25.13
N LYS A 124 17.16 -27.02 24.51
CA LYS A 124 18.49 -27.64 24.71
C LYS A 124 18.94 -27.59 26.16
N VAL A 125 18.77 -26.44 26.82
CA VAL A 125 19.13 -26.26 28.23
C VAL A 125 18.28 -27.15 29.13
N GLN A 126 16.97 -27.23 28.89
CA GLN A 126 16.08 -28.13 29.65
C GLN A 126 16.46 -29.59 29.48
N LYS A 127 16.75 -30.04 28.24
CA LYS A 127 17.22 -31.40 27.98
C LYS A 127 18.55 -31.71 28.67
N ALA A 128 19.49 -30.77 28.67
CA ALA A 128 20.77 -30.93 29.37
C ALA A 128 20.56 -31.04 30.89
N LYS A 129 19.69 -30.20 31.47
CA LYS A 129 19.33 -30.28 32.90
C LYS A 129 18.67 -31.60 33.27
N GLN A 130 17.78 -32.13 32.42
CA GLN A 130 17.15 -33.44 32.64
C GLN A 130 18.17 -34.57 32.61
N LYS A 131 19.10 -34.56 31.63
CA LYS A 131 20.19 -35.55 31.58
C LYS A 131 21.08 -35.52 32.82
N HIS A 132 21.37 -34.34 33.36
CA HIS A 132 22.26 -34.18 34.51
C HIS A 132 21.60 -34.52 35.85
N ARG A 133 20.26 -34.51 35.93
CA ARG A 133 19.54 -34.82 37.17
C ARG A 133 19.46 -36.32 37.47
N GLY A 134 19.87 -37.18 36.53
CA GLY A 134 19.89 -38.63 36.71
C GLY A 134 18.48 -39.22 36.78
N HIS A 135 18.25 -40.25 35.97
CA HIS A 135 17.32 -41.32 36.30
C HIS A 135 18.13 -42.61 36.30
#